data_AF-A0A7S0GHJ8-F1
#
_entry.id   AF-A0A7S0GHJ8-F1
#
_cell.length_a   1.000
_cell.length_b   1.000
_cell.length_c   1.000
_cell.angle_alpha   90.00
_cell.angle_beta   90.00
_cell.angle_gamma   90.00
#
_symmetry.space_group_name_H-M   'P 1'
#
loop_
_entity.id
_entity.type
_entity.pdbx_description
1 polymer ?
#
loop_
_entity_poly.entity_id
_entity_poly.type
_entity_poly.pdbx_seq_one_letter_code
_entity_poly.pdbx_strand_id
1 'polypeptide(L)'
;MEHTKNTNANEGIRSRTTVFYDECFPNAEVLAMILTHKNHTIVNSWGKDCYDVGYSTLIGNGHVLHASHLRSNYKSYASKTSWKYPEKEVFAARTEYLWEDLGALNLALGGTSNLTEYARLKETHGSESYKVKSKLSKVGRATFCCHLHDENEIYEQLILSSVNLPMREKQKTLNVLYEDCGIPLNQYQNSSFSWKEWAQSRCGL
;
A
#
# COMPACT_ATOMS: atom_id res chain seq x y z
N MET A 1 -45.39 -8.19 4.30
CA MET A 1 -44.58 -7.28 3.47
C MET A 1 -43.23 -7.95 3.26
N GLU A 2 -43.08 -8.65 2.14
CA GLU A 2 -41.80 -9.25 1.75
C GLU A 2 -40.83 -8.14 1.36
N HIS A 3 -39.69 -8.07 2.04
CA HIS A 3 -38.57 -7.28 1.57
C HIS A 3 -38.05 -7.92 0.28
N THR A 4 -38.40 -7.32 -0.84
CA THR A 4 -37.83 -7.61 -2.15
C THR A 4 -36.32 -7.36 -2.06
N LYS A 5 -35.53 -8.43 -1.93
CA LYS A 5 -34.07 -8.35 -2.03
C LYS A 5 -33.74 -7.83 -3.42
N ASN A 6 -33.15 -6.65 -3.48
CA ASN A 6 -32.76 -5.99 -4.72
C ASN A 6 -31.61 -6.79 -5.38
N THR A 7 -31.96 -7.76 -6.22
CA THR A 7 -31.05 -8.71 -6.87
C THR A 7 -30.11 -8.06 -7.87
N ASN A 8 -30.54 -6.98 -8.54
CA ASN A 8 -29.80 -6.37 -9.65
C ASN A 8 -28.54 -5.60 -9.21
N ALA A 9 -28.55 -4.98 -8.03
CA ALA A 9 -27.36 -4.31 -7.50
C ALA A 9 -26.28 -5.32 -7.09
N ASN A 10 -26.69 -6.47 -6.53
CA ASN A 10 -25.79 -7.52 -6.08
C ASN A 10 -25.13 -8.29 -7.24
N GLU A 11 -25.81 -8.45 -8.38
CA GLU A 11 -25.22 -9.03 -9.59
C GLU A 11 -24.13 -8.12 -10.20
N GLY A 12 -24.39 -6.82 -10.28
CA GLY A 12 -23.39 -5.83 -10.72
C GLY A 12 -22.16 -5.75 -9.80
N ILE A 13 -22.35 -5.90 -8.49
CA ILE A 13 -21.24 -5.91 -7.50
C ILE A 13 -20.43 -7.20 -7.62
N ARG A 14 -21.10 -8.36 -7.61
CA ARG A 14 -20.44 -9.67 -7.72
C ARG A 14 -19.65 -9.79 -9.01
N SER A 15 -20.16 -9.24 -10.12
CA SER A 15 -19.45 -9.24 -11.39
C SER A 15 -18.18 -8.37 -11.38
N ARG A 16 -18.18 -7.19 -10.73
CA ARG A 16 -16.97 -6.33 -10.62
C ARG A 16 -15.86 -6.97 -9.79
N THR A 17 -16.24 -7.59 -8.69
CA THR A 17 -15.29 -8.26 -7.80
C THR A 17 -14.74 -9.52 -8.46
N THR A 18 -15.57 -10.33 -9.12
CA THR A 18 -15.13 -11.51 -9.88
C THR A 18 -14.23 -11.14 -11.06
N VAL A 19 -14.57 -10.12 -11.84
CA VAL A 19 -13.69 -9.68 -12.95
C VAL A 19 -12.32 -9.24 -12.44
N PHE A 20 -12.27 -8.51 -11.33
CA PHE A 20 -10.99 -8.07 -10.77
C PHE A 20 -10.19 -9.22 -10.17
N TYR A 21 -10.77 -9.97 -9.22
CA TYR A 21 -10.05 -10.96 -8.44
C TYR A 21 -9.97 -12.33 -9.12
N ASP A 22 -10.91 -12.72 -9.97
CA ASP A 22 -10.90 -14.07 -10.55
C ASP A 22 -10.34 -14.06 -11.98
N GLU A 23 -10.68 -13.04 -12.78
CA GLU A 23 -10.24 -12.97 -14.19
C GLU A 23 -8.88 -12.30 -14.36
N CYS A 24 -8.68 -11.12 -13.77
CA CYS A 24 -7.41 -10.39 -13.91
C CYS A 24 -6.39 -10.80 -12.83
N PHE A 25 -6.78 -10.84 -11.55
CA PHE A 25 -5.85 -10.85 -10.42
C PHE A 25 -6.21 -11.86 -9.31
N PRO A 26 -6.10 -13.17 -9.58
CA PRO A 26 -6.33 -14.24 -8.59
C PRO A 26 -5.43 -14.12 -7.35
N ASN A 27 -4.31 -13.41 -7.46
CA ASN A 27 -3.47 -13.05 -6.34
C ASN A 27 -2.58 -11.84 -6.68
N ALA A 28 -1.92 -11.30 -5.66
CA ALA A 28 -1.05 -10.12 -5.80
C ALA A 28 0.17 -10.37 -6.72
N GLU A 29 0.67 -11.61 -6.83
CA GLU A 29 1.79 -11.92 -7.73
C GLU A 29 1.35 -11.82 -9.19
N VAL A 30 0.15 -12.30 -9.54
CA VAL A 30 -0.39 -12.16 -10.89
C VAL A 30 -0.60 -10.68 -11.24
N LEU A 31 -1.10 -9.86 -10.31
CA LEU A 31 -1.15 -8.42 -10.49
C LEU A 31 0.24 -7.85 -10.79
N ALA A 32 1.26 -8.22 -10.01
CA ALA A 32 2.62 -7.75 -10.25
C ALA A 32 3.15 -8.19 -11.62
N MET A 33 2.92 -9.44 -12.03
CA MET A 33 3.38 -9.95 -13.34
C MET A 33 2.66 -9.33 -14.53
N ILE A 34 1.39 -8.96 -14.38
CA ILE A 34 0.67 -8.20 -15.42
C ILE A 34 1.31 -6.82 -15.55
N LEU A 35 1.63 -6.18 -14.42
CA LEU A 35 2.22 -4.85 -14.37
C LEU A 35 3.66 -4.76 -14.90
N THR A 36 4.36 -5.88 -15.11
CA THR A 36 5.67 -5.90 -15.79
C THR A 36 5.56 -5.85 -17.32
N HIS A 37 4.41 -6.21 -17.90
CA HIS A 37 4.24 -6.37 -19.35
C HIS A 37 3.25 -5.36 -19.94
N LYS A 38 3.64 -4.08 -20.01
CA LYS A 38 2.82 -2.98 -20.58
C LYS A 38 2.33 -3.25 -22.02
N ASN A 39 2.96 -4.17 -22.75
CA ASN A 39 2.65 -4.51 -24.13
C ASN A 39 1.85 -5.81 -24.31
N HIS A 40 1.50 -6.51 -23.22
CA HIS A 40 0.69 -7.74 -23.30
C HIS A 40 -0.75 -7.43 -22.87
N THR A 41 -1.65 -7.39 -23.85
CA THR A 41 -3.08 -7.20 -23.61
C THR A 41 -3.72 -8.49 -23.10
N ILE A 42 -3.85 -8.60 -21.77
CA ILE A 42 -4.77 -9.55 -21.15
C ILE A 42 -6.07 -8.78 -20.92
N VAL A 43 -7.14 -9.18 -21.61
CA VAL A 43 -8.42 -8.47 -21.59
C VAL A 43 -9.44 -9.31 -20.82
N ASN A 44 -10.16 -8.70 -19.89
CA ASN A 44 -11.22 -9.37 -19.14
C ASN A 44 -12.53 -9.48 -19.94
N SER A 45 -13.52 -10.15 -19.36
CA SER A 45 -14.84 -10.36 -19.97
C SER A 45 -15.61 -9.08 -20.32
N TRP A 46 -15.15 -7.91 -19.86
CA TRP A 46 -15.72 -6.59 -20.18
C TRP A 46 -14.94 -5.79 -21.21
N GLY A 47 -13.96 -6.41 -21.87
CA GLY A 47 -13.14 -5.72 -22.86
C GLY A 47 -12.18 -4.71 -22.23
N LYS A 48 -11.88 -4.80 -20.94
CA LYS A 48 -10.91 -3.94 -20.26
C LYS A 48 -9.56 -4.63 -20.17
N ASP A 49 -8.50 -3.88 -20.47
CA ASP A 49 -7.12 -4.32 -20.27
C ASP A 49 -6.86 -4.48 -18.77
N CYS A 50 -6.45 -5.69 -18.37
CA CYS A 50 -6.07 -5.96 -17.00
C CYS A 50 -4.88 -5.09 -16.58
N TYR A 51 -3.94 -4.72 -17.46
CA TYR A 51 -2.88 -3.78 -17.09
C TYR A 51 -3.45 -2.45 -16.58
N ASP A 52 -4.36 -1.84 -17.33
CA ASP A 52 -4.97 -0.55 -16.97
C ASP A 52 -5.79 -0.65 -15.68
N VAL A 53 -6.56 -1.73 -15.52
CA VAL A 53 -7.36 -1.98 -14.32
C VAL A 53 -6.46 -2.14 -13.10
N GLY A 54 -5.38 -2.91 -13.24
CA GLY A 54 -4.40 -3.18 -12.19
C GLY A 54 -3.63 -1.93 -11.79
N TYR A 55 -3.10 -1.20 -12.77
CA TYR A 55 -2.35 0.03 -12.55
C TYR A 55 -3.20 1.08 -11.87
N SER A 56 -4.39 1.38 -12.42
CA SER A 56 -5.33 2.34 -11.84
C SER A 56 -5.71 1.97 -10.41
N THR A 57 -5.93 0.69 -10.14
CA THR A 57 -6.22 0.20 -8.79
C THR A 57 -5.04 0.40 -7.85
N LEU A 58 -3.83 0.03 -8.28
CA LEU A 58 -2.63 0.12 -7.46
C LEU A 58 -2.30 1.57 -7.06
N ILE A 59 -2.52 2.54 -7.96
CA ILE A 59 -2.26 3.96 -7.69
C ILE A 59 -3.41 4.69 -6.97
N GLY A 60 -4.39 3.96 -6.41
CA GLY A 60 -5.45 4.56 -5.61
C GLY A 60 -6.71 4.98 -6.37
N ASN A 61 -6.78 4.74 -7.68
CA ASN A 61 -7.86 5.16 -8.59
C ASN A 61 -8.84 4.02 -8.95
N GLY A 62 -8.70 2.87 -8.32
CA GLY A 62 -9.59 1.71 -8.51
C GLY A 62 -11.03 1.97 -8.07
N HIS A 63 -11.96 1.17 -8.61
CA HIS A 63 -13.37 1.30 -8.25
C HIS A 63 -13.62 0.74 -6.83
N VAL A 64 -14.41 1.46 -6.02
CA VAL A 64 -14.66 1.13 -4.60
C VAL A 64 -15.12 -0.31 -4.33
N LEU A 65 -15.77 -0.93 -5.32
CA LEU A 65 -16.34 -2.28 -5.20
C LEU A 65 -15.30 -3.42 -5.21
N HIS A 66 -14.12 -3.20 -5.77
CA HIS A 66 -13.03 -4.20 -5.76
C HIS A 66 -11.72 -3.64 -5.19
N ALA A 67 -11.61 -2.32 -5.02
CA ALA A 67 -10.41 -1.66 -4.55
C ALA A 67 -10.64 -0.91 -3.24
N SER A 68 -11.61 -1.30 -2.40
CA SER A 68 -11.91 -0.58 -1.15
C SER A 68 -10.68 -0.39 -0.25
N HIS A 69 -9.77 -1.38 -0.22
CA HIS A 69 -8.52 -1.36 0.55
C HIS A 69 -7.34 -0.73 -0.18
N LEU A 70 -7.45 -0.52 -1.50
CA LEU A 70 -6.43 0.12 -2.34
C LEU A 70 -6.92 1.47 -2.86
N ARG A 71 -7.96 2.04 -2.24
CA ARG A 71 -8.52 3.32 -2.65
C ARG A 71 -7.89 4.41 -1.80
N SER A 72 -7.41 5.45 -2.46
CA SER A 72 -6.66 6.55 -1.83
C SER A 72 -5.38 6.08 -1.14
N ASN A 73 -4.25 6.27 -1.81
CA ASN A 73 -2.93 6.02 -1.25
C ASN A 73 -2.44 7.23 -0.42
N TYR A 74 -1.19 7.20 0.06
CA TYR A 74 -0.60 8.24 0.89
C TYR A 74 -0.76 9.64 0.28
N LYS A 75 -0.59 9.82 -1.03
CA LYS A 75 -0.77 11.11 -1.73
C LYS A 75 -2.13 11.76 -1.50
N SER A 76 -3.20 10.96 -1.47
CA SER A 76 -4.57 11.45 -1.22
C SER A 76 -4.73 12.03 0.19
N TYR A 77 -4.02 11.48 1.16
CA TYR A 77 -4.04 11.95 2.55
C TYR A 77 -3.04 13.08 2.78
N ALA A 78 -1.80 12.93 2.32
CA ALA A 78 -0.72 13.92 2.46
C ALA A 78 -1.13 15.29 1.91
N SER A 79 -1.78 15.32 0.73
CA SER A 79 -2.31 16.56 0.12
C SER A 79 -3.33 17.31 0.96
N LYS A 80 -3.98 16.64 1.92
CA LYS A 80 -4.96 17.22 2.85
C LYS A 80 -4.39 17.44 4.25
N THR A 81 -3.21 16.89 4.55
CA THR A 81 -2.59 16.90 5.88
C THR A 81 -1.17 17.44 5.82
N SER A 82 -0.14 16.58 5.75
CA SER A 82 1.27 16.94 5.92
C SER A 82 1.78 17.94 4.88
N TRP A 83 1.28 17.89 3.65
CA TRP A 83 1.63 18.88 2.62
C TRP A 83 0.86 20.19 2.77
N LYS A 84 -0.35 20.13 3.32
CA LYS A 84 -1.18 21.31 3.57
C LYS A 84 -0.74 22.08 4.81
N TYR A 85 -0.23 21.39 5.81
CA TYR A 85 0.23 21.95 7.08
C TYR A 85 1.65 21.45 7.40
N PRO A 86 2.66 21.88 6.63
CA PRO A 86 4.03 21.37 6.72
C PRO A 86 4.72 21.72 8.05
N GLU A 87 4.19 22.68 8.81
CA GLU A 87 4.67 23.06 10.13
C GLU A 87 4.19 22.13 11.24
N LYS A 88 3.26 21.21 10.95
CA LYS A 88 2.71 20.29 11.94
C LYS A 88 3.59 19.06 12.08
N GLU A 89 3.76 18.64 13.32
CA GLU A 89 4.47 17.41 13.64
C GLU A 89 3.73 16.21 13.06
N VAL A 90 4.51 15.29 12.49
CA VAL A 90 4.02 14.00 12.01
C VAL A 90 4.28 12.97 13.08
N PHE A 91 3.25 12.20 13.43
CA PHE A 91 3.36 11.03 14.27
C PHE A 91 3.03 9.79 13.43
N ALA A 92 3.85 8.75 13.53
CA ALA A 92 3.70 7.55 12.73
C ALA A 92 3.43 6.33 13.62
N ALA A 93 2.50 5.48 13.18
CA ALA A 93 2.27 4.15 13.72
C ALA A 93 2.30 3.13 12.57
N ARG A 94 3.37 2.34 12.49
CA ARG A 94 3.59 1.33 11.45
C ARG A 94 2.87 0.05 11.85
N THR A 95 2.14 -0.57 10.93
CA THR A 95 1.36 -1.78 11.23
C THR A 95 2.22 -2.94 11.71
N GLU A 96 3.44 -3.06 11.19
CA GLU A 96 4.42 -4.11 11.54
C GLU A 96 5.01 -3.94 12.94
N TYR A 97 4.92 -2.73 13.50
CA TYR A 97 5.47 -2.32 14.80
C TYR A 97 4.42 -1.60 15.64
N LEU A 98 3.14 -1.97 15.44
CA LEU A 98 2.00 -1.17 15.89
C LEU A 98 2.05 -0.90 17.39
N TRP A 99 2.34 -1.92 18.20
CA TRP A 99 2.31 -1.78 19.65
C TRP A 99 3.48 -0.95 20.17
N GLU A 100 4.67 -1.13 19.59
CA GLU A 100 5.86 -0.36 19.89
C GLU A 100 5.66 1.11 19.54
N ASP A 101 5.15 1.39 18.34
CA ASP A 101 4.94 2.74 17.85
C ASP A 101 3.82 3.45 18.62
N LEU A 102 2.74 2.75 18.99
CA LEU A 102 1.68 3.30 19.85
C LEU A 102 2.18 3.59 21.26
N GLY A 103 3.06 2.74 21.82
CA GLY A 103 3.68 3.00 23.11
C GLY A 103 4.58 4.25 23.06
N ALA A 104 5.39 4.38 22.01
CA ALA A 104 6.23 5.56 21.79
C ALA A 104 5.39 6.83 21.55
N LEU A 105 4.31 6.72 20.79
CA LEU A 105 3.36 7.80 20.56
C LEU A 105 2.69 8.24 21.86
N ASN A 106 2.20 7.30 22.68
CA ASN A 106 1.53 7.64 23.93
C ASN A 106 2.48 8.35 24.88
N LEU A 107 3.75 7.91 24.97
CA LEU A 107 4.78 8.63 25.72
C LEU A 107 5.02 10.05 25.19
N ALA A 108 5.12 10.22 23.87
CA ALA A 108 5.32 11.53 23.26
C ALA A 108 4.15 12.51 23.55
N LEU A 109 2.95 11.99 23.75
CA LEU A 109 1.75 12.74 24.12
C LEU A 109 1.56 12.90 25.65
N GLY A 110 2.55 12.51 26.47
CA GLY A 110 2.51 12.64 27.92
C GLY A 110 1.81 11.49 28.67
N GLY A 111 1.48 10.41 27.96
CA GLY A 111 0.91 9.18 28.51
C GLY A 111 1.96 8.15 28.94
N THR A 112 1.58 6.86 28.92
CA THR A 112 2.43 5.74 29.35
C THR A 112 2.74 4.79 28.17
N SER A 113 3.92 4.18 28.14
CA SER A 113 4.25 3.18 27.11
C SER A 113 3.60 1.81 27.34
N ASN A 114 3.01 1.58 28.51
CA ASN A 114 2.48 0.27 28.85
C ASN A 114 1.06 0.08 28.29
N LEU A 115 0.99 -0.50 27.09
CA LEU A 115 -0.26 -0.84 26.41
C LEU A 115 -0.64 -2.32 26.55
N THR A 116 -0.07 -3.03 27.52
CA THR A 116 -0.25 -4.50 27.68
C THR A 116 -1.70 -4.92 27.92
N GLU A 117 -2.52 -4.05 28.49
CA GLU A 117 -3.96 -4.28 28.66
C GLU A 117 -4.69 -4.39 27.31
N TYR A 118 -4.25 -3.61 26.31
CA TYR A 118 -4.85 -3.59 24.97
C TYR A 118 -4.26 -4.66 24.03
N ALA A 119 -3.01 -5.06 24.25
CA ALA A 119 -2.33 -6.06 23.41
C ALA A 119 -3.01 -7.45 23.43
N ARG A 120 -3.86 -7.73 24.42
CA ARG A 120 -4.59 -9.01 24.56
C ARG A 120 -5.93 -9.04 23.84
N LEU A 121 -6.44 -7.88 23.40
CA LEU A 121 -7.69 -7.77 22.65
C LEU A 121 -7.40 -7.93 21.16
N LYS A 122 -7.33 -9.18 20.71
CA LYS A 122 -7.18 -9.49 19.29
C LYS A 122 -8.55 -9.74 18.68
N GLU A 123 -9.16 -8.69 18.14
CA GLU A 123 -10.30 -8.84 17.23
C GLU A 123 -9.75 -9.07 15.82
N THR A 124 -10.04 -10.23 15.24
CA THR A 124 -9.72 -10.50 13.85
C THR A 124 -10.99 -10.34 13.01
N HIS A 125 -10.97 -9.42 12.05
CA HIS A 125 -12.10 -9.21 11.14
C HIS A 125 -12.18 -10.29 10.03
N GLY A 126 -11.93 -11.56 10.37
CA GLY A 126 -11.98 -12.69 9.44
C GLY A 126 -10.79 -12.82 8.48
N SER A 127 -9.78 -11.96 8.57
CA SER A 127 -8.59 -11.98 7.69
C SER A 127 -7.81 -13.31 7.70
N GLU A 128 -7.88 -14.04 8.80
CA GLU A 128 -7.32 -15.38 9.00
C GLU A 128 -7.94 -16.44 8.08
N SER A 129 -9.16 -16.19 7.58
CA SER A 129 -9.88 -17.07 6.66
C SER A 129 -9.53 -16.81 5.19
N TYR A 130 -8.73 -15.79 4.89
CA TYR A 130 -8.33 -15.51 3.52
C TYR A 130 -7.44 -16.64 2.98
N LYS A 131 -7.92 -17.25 1.89
CA LYS A 131 -7.26 -18.38 1.21
C LYS A 131 -5.86 -18.01 0.71
N VAL A 132 -5.63 -16.74 0.40
CA VAL A 132 -4.39 -16.25 -0.19
C VAL A 132 -3.54 -15.59 0.88
N LYS A 133 -2.58 -16.35 1.41
CA LYS A 133 -1.43 -15.81 2.16
C LYS A 133 -0.30 -15.48 1.18
N SER A 134 -0.58 -14.64 0.17
CA SER A 134 0.42 -14.42 -0.89
C SER A 134 1.62 -13.68 -0.33
N LYS A 135 2.79 -14.29 -0.42
CA LYS A 135 4.07 -13.59 -0.38
C LYS A 135 4.40 -13.18 -1.81
N LEU A 136 4.52 -11.88 -2.06
CA LEU A 136 5.04 -11.39 -3.33
C LEU A 136 6.49 -11.88 -3.50
N SER A 137 6.85 -12.29 -4.71
CA SER A 137 8.23 -12.56 -5.07
C SER A 137 9.06 -11.28 -4.99
N LYS A 138 10.40 -11.41 -4.99
CA LYS A 138 11.28 -10.22 -5.03
C LYS A 138 11.01 -9.37 -6.29
N VAL A 139 10.74 -10.02 -7.42
CA VAL A 139 10.37 -9.35 -8.67
C VAL A 139 9.01 -8.67 -8.53
N GLY A 140 8.04 -9.33 -7.91
CA GLY A 140 6.71 -8.76 -7.66
C GLY A 140 6.77 -7.50 -6.80
N ARG A 141 7.54 -7.52 -5.70
CA ARG A 141 7.74 -6.35 -4.84
C ARG A 141 8.42 -5.20 -5.56
N ALA A 142 9.51 -5.48 -6.28
CA ALA A 142 10.20 -4.47 -7.08
C ALA A 142 9.29 -3.86 -8.17
N THR A 143 8.42 -4.68 -8.77
CA THR A 143 7.43 -4.21 -9.76
C THR A 143 6.41 -3.26 -9.13
N PHE A 144 5.91 -3.58 -7.93
CA PHE A 144 5.02 -2.65 -7.23
C PHE A 144 5.75 -1.35 -6.87
N CYS A 145 7.01 -1.42 -6.44
CA CYS A 145 7.80 -0.21 -6.21
C CYS A 145 7.93 0.68 -7.45
N CYS A 146 8.05 0.10 -8.65
CA CYS A 146 8.03 0.87 -9.89
C CYS A 146 6.78 1.73 -10.01
N HIS A 147 5.61 1.11 -9.86
CA HIS A 147 4.33 1.79 -10.06
C HIS A 147 3.91 2.68 -8.87
N LEU A 148 4.43 2.38 -7.69
CA LEU A 148 4.19 3.13 -6.44
C LEU A 148 5.31 4.12 -6.11
N HIS A 149 6.19 4.48 -7.06
CA HIS A 149 7.35 5.32 -6.76
C HIS A 149 6.97 6.67 -6.10
N ASP A 150 5.88 7.30 -6.55
CA ASP A 150 5.33 8.53 -5.94
C ASP A 150 4.89 8.28 -4.49
N GLU A 151 4.23 7.14 -4.23
CA GLU A 151 3.74 6.79 -2.89
C GLU A 151 4.88 6.39 -1.95
N ASN A 152 5.93 5.74 -2.49
CA ASN A 152 7.14 5.39 -1.75
C ASN A 152 7.91 6.64 -1.32
N GLU A 153 8.02 7.64 -2.19
CA GLU A 153 8.61 8.94 -1.84
C GLU A 153 7.85 9.63 -0.70
N ILE A 154 6.52 9.60 -0.76
CA ILE A 154 5.67 10.18 0.30
C ILE A 154 5.83 9.41 1.61
N TYR A 155 5.81 8.08 1.54
CA TYR A 155 6.02 7.23 2.70
C TYR A 155 7.39 7.51 3.35
N GLU A 156 8.45 7.61 2.55
CA GLU A 156 9.79 7.96 3.02
C GLU A 156 9.78 9.31 3.76
N GLN A 157 9.17 10.34 3.16
CA GLN A 157 9.04 11.66 3.79
C GLN A 157 8.27 11.60 5.12
N LEU A 158 7.17 10.83 5.19
CA LEU A 158 6.38 10.65 6.41
C LEU A 158 7.19 9.95 7.51
N ILE A 159 7.96 8.92 7.17
CA ILE A 159 8.83 8.22 8.12
C ILE A 159 9.95 9.13 8.59
N LEU A 160 10.63 9.85 7.69
CA LEU A 160 11.73 10.76 8.06
C LEU A 160 11.24 11.94 8.92
N SER A 161 10.05 12.47 8.66
CA SER A 161 9.46 13.57 9.43
C SER A 161 8.84 13.15 10.76
N SER A 162 8.58 11.85 10.97
CA SER A 162 7.91 11.38 12.19
C SER A 162 8.70 11.70 13.47
N VAL A 163 8.06 12.32 14.46
CA VAL A 163 8.76 12.78 15.68
C VAL A 163 8.88 11.69 16.74
N ASN A 164 7.94 10.75 16.78
CA ASN A 164 7.91 9.65 17.76
C ASN A 164 8.82 8.47 17.40
N LEU A 165 9.42 8.44 16.21
CA LEU A 165 10.33 7.37 15.80
C LEU A 165 11.80 7.81 15.95
N PRO A 166 12.65 7.06 16.66
CA PRO A 166 14.08 7.35 16.70
C PRO A 166 14.72 7.09 15.33
N MET A 167 15.83 7.77 15.03
CA MET A 167 16.52 7.68 13.73
C MET A 167 16.85 6.22 13.32
N ARG A 168 17.24 5.38 14.28
CA ARG A 168 17.51 3.95 14.04
C ARG A 168 16.28 3.20 13.51
N GLU A 169 15.10 3.49 14.04
CA GLU A 169 13.84 2.85 13.60
C GLU A 169 13.38 3.38 12.25
N LYS A 170 13.57 4.68 11.98
CA LYS A 170 13.36 5.27 10.66
C LYS A 170 14.23 4.57 9.61
N GLN A 171 15.53 4.46 9.86
CA GLN A 171 16.47 3.77 8.98
C GLN A 171 16.08 2.30 8.78
N LYS A 172 15.76 1.58 9.87
CA LYS A 172 15.32 0.19 9.78
C LYS A 172 14.10 0.02 8.87
N THR A 173 13.09 0.88 9.00
CA THR A 173 11.90 0.87 8.13
C THR A 173 12.25 1.15 6.67
N LEU A 174 13.03 2.20 6.41
CA LEU A 174 13.37 2.58 5.04
C LEU A 174 14.27 1.54 4.38
N ASN A 175 15.17 0.90 5.12
CA ASN A 175 16.00 -0.19 4.60
C ASN A 175 15.16 -1.35 4.07
N VAL A 176 14.06 -1.71 4.77
CA VAL A 176 13.13 -2.76 4.29
C VAL A 176 12.46 -2.34 2.98
N LEU A 177 11.99 -1.08 2.90
CA LEU A 177 11.41 -0.53 1.66
C LEU A 177 12.40 -0.60 0.50
N TYR A 178 13.62 -0.09 0.69
CA TYR A 178 14.64 -0.12 -0.35
C TYR A 178 15.03 -1.55 -0.75
N GLU A 179 15.15 -2.47 0.21
CA GLU A 179 15.43 -3.88 -0.06
C GLU A 179 14.32 -4.53 -0.90
N ASP A 180 13.06 -4.27 -0.57
CA ASP A 180 11.89 -4.76 -1.31
C ASP A 180 11.83 -4.19 -2.73
N CYS A 181 12.28 -2.96 -2.92
CA CYS A 181 12.42 -2.33 -4.23
C CYS A 181 13.71 -2.74 -4.97
N GLY A 182 14.59 -3.55 -4.37
CA GLY A 182 15.86 -3.96 -4.96
C GLY A 182 16.86 -2.81 -5.13
N ILE A 183 16.79 -1.80 -4.27
CA ILE A 183 17.68 -0.64 -4.23
C ILE A 183 18.84 -0.93 -3.27
N PRO A 184 20.10 -0.94 -3.73
CA PRO A 184 21.26 -1.13 -2.87
C PRO A 184 21.44 -0.01 -1.84
N LEU A 185 21.98 -0.35 -0.65
CA LEU A 185 22.19 0.59 0.46
C LEU A 185 23.02 1.83 0.08
N ASN A 186 24.04 1.65 -0.76
CA ASN A 186 24.92 2.73 -1.20
C ASN A 186 24.24 3.71 -2.16
N GLN A 187 23.09 3.35 -2.76
CA GLN A 187 22.42 4.19 -3.74
C GLN A 187 21.52 5.24 -3.07
N TYR A 188 20.78 4.91 -2.02
CA TYR A 188 19.88 5.86 -1.33
C TYR A 188 20.54 6.63 -0.19
N GLN A 189 21.68 6.15 0.33
CA GLN A 189 22.50 6.94 1.25
C GLN A 189 23.19 8.14 0.58
N ASN A 190 23.11 8.22 -0.75
CA ASN A 190 23.53 9.38 -1.52
C ASN A 190 22.45 10.46 -1.48
N SER A 191 22.83 11.71 -1.20
CA SER A 191 21.94 12.88 -1.17
C SER A 191 21.22 13.17 -2.50
N SER A 192 21.56 12.46 -3.59
CA SER A 192 20.96 12.63 -4.91
C SER A 192 19.91 11.57 -5.28
N PHE A 193 19.50 10.68 -4.37
CA PHE A 193 18.51 9.66 -4.71
C PHE A 193 17.13 10.28 -5.00
N SER A 194 16.51 9.85 -6.09
CA SER A 194 15.13 10.21 -6.46
C SER A 194 14.35 8.94 -6.84
N TRP A 195 13.20 8.73 -6.19
CA TRP A 195 12.28 7.64 -6.53
C TRP A 195 11.82 7.69 -7.98
N LYS A 196 11.57 8.90 -8.49
CA LYS A 196 11.15 9.13 -9.87
C LYS A 196 12.24 8.71 -10.86
N GLU A 197 13.47 9.19 -10.67
CA GLU A 197 14.59 8.84 -11.57
C GLU A 197 14.93 7.35 -11.49
N TRP A 198 14.86 6.76 -10.29
CA TRP A 198 15.00 5.33 -10.09
C TRP A 198 13.93 4.55 -10.87
N ALA A 199 12.66 4.94 -10.77
CA ALA A 199 11.56 4.27 -11.46
C ALA A 199 11.67 4.40 -12.99
N GLN A 200 12.02 5.59 -13.49
CA GLN A 200 12.25 5.81 -14.93
C GLN A 200 13.37 4.91 -15.45
N SER A 201 14.52 4.88 -14.76
CA SER A 201 15.69 4.10 -15.19
C SER A 201 15.49 2.58 -15.07
N ARG A 202 14.79 2.11 -14.04
CA ARG A 202 14.60 0.67 -13.79
C ARG A 202 13.38 0.07 -14.48
N CYS A 203 12.34 0.85 -14.65
CA CYS A 203 11.02 0.34 -14.98
C CYS A 203 10.50 0.83 -16.34
N GLY A 204 11.21 1.77 -16.98
CA GLY A 204 10.81 2.32 -18.28
C GLY A 204 9.48 3.08 -18.23
N LEU A 205 9.21 3.73 -17.08
CA LEU A 205 8.04 4.57 -16.85
C LEU A 205 8.24 6.01 -17.34
#